data_AF-A0A0Q2U8V5-F1
#
_entry.id   AF-A0A0Q2U8V5-F1
#
_cell.length_a   1.000
_cell.length_b   1.000
_cell.length_c   1.000
_cell.angle_alpha   90.00
_cell.angle_beta   90.00
_cell.angle_gamma   90.00
#
_symmetry.space_group_name_H-M   'P 1'
#
loop_
_entity.id
_entity.type
_entity.pdbx_description
1 polymer ?
#
loop_
_entity_poly.entity_id
_entity_poly.type
_entity_poly.pdbx_seq_one_letter_code
_entity_poly.pdbx_strand_id
1 'polypeptide(L)'
;MSDPQNVSDYFMMHHAHAPADQRGGAVRAAVACGHGSLITPETADAHSRPASHLYELDLFSVTATGCTFDACVENWFRVAARVLDCDAGAIA
;
A
#
# COMPACT_ATOMS: atom_id res chain seq x y z
N MET A 1 2.49 0.92 22.16
CA MET A 1 2.58 1.50 20.80
C MET A 1 3.30 0.47 19.95
N SER A 2 2.61 -0.14 18.99
CA SER A 2 3.25 -1.07 18.05
C SER A 2 4.19 -0.28 17.16
N ASP A 3 5.43 -0.75 17.00
CA ASP A 3 6.40 -0.15 16.10
C ASP A 3 5.85 -0.21 14.66
N PRO A 4 5.68 0.92 13.95
CA PRO A 4 5.14 0.93 12.59
C PRO A 4 5.91 0.02 11.62
N GLN A 5 7.23 -0.14 11.81
CA GLN A 5 8.06 -1.01 10.97
C GLN A 5 7.69 -2.49 11.14
N ASN A 6 7.39 -2.93 12.37
CA ASN A 6 6.97 -4.30 12.66
C ASN A 6 5.65 -4.67 11.97
N VAL A 7 4.73 -3.71 11.85
CA VAL A 7 3.42 -3.94 11.23
C VAL A 7 3.53 -4.06 9.71
N SER A 8 4.39 -3.26 9.07
CA SER A 8 4.64 -3.35 7.62
C SER A 8 5.31 -4.68 7.26
N ASP A 9 6.34 -5.10 8.01
CA ASP A 9 7.03 -6.37 7.83
C ASP A 9 6.08 -7.56 7.98
N TYR A 10 5.27 -7.55 9.04
CA TYR A 10 4.26 -8.58 9.29
C TYR A 10 3.26 -8.67 8.14
N PHE A 11 2.74 -7.52 7.69
CA PHE A 11 1.78 -7.47 6.59
C PHE A 11 2.39 -8.04 5.30
N MET A 12 3.63 -7.66 4.97
CA MET A 12 4.34 -8.16 3.80
C MET A 12 4.61 -9.67 3.89
N MET A 13 5.09 -10.16 5.02
CA MET A 13 5.39 -11.59 5.23
C MET A 13 4.16 -12.49 5.01
N HIS A 14 2.97 -12.01 5.38
CA HIS A 14 1.74 -12.80 5.26
C HIS A 14 1.03 -12.67 3.90
N HIS A 15 1.25 -11.57 3.17
CA HIS A 15 0.45 -11.27 1.97
C HIS A 15 1.26 -11.15 0.67
N ALA A 16 2.60 -11.09 0.71
CA ALA A 16 3.43 -10.89 -0.48
C ALA A 16 3.23 -11.97 -1.56
N HIS A 17 2.98 -13.21 -1.15
CA HIS A 17 2.76 -14.35 -2.06
C HIS A 17 1.29 -14.75 -2.19
N ALA A 18 0.38 -13.99 -1.60
CA ALA A 18 -1.04 -14.28 -1.69
C ALA A 18 -1.57 -13.99 -3.11
N PRO A 19 -2.61 -14.72 -3.56
CA PRO A 19 -3.37 -14.40 -4.77
C PRO A 19 -3.80 -12.92 -4.83
N ALA A 20 -3.96 -12.39 -6.05
CA ALA A 20 -4.22 -10.95 -6.26
C ALA A 20 -5.51 -10.47 -5.56
N ASP A 21 -6.56 -11.29 -5.59
CA ASP A 21 -7.83 -11.05 -4.89
C ASP A 21 -7.65 -10.95 -3.37
N GLN A 22 -6.81 -11.82 -2.79
CA GLN A 22 -6.50 -11.80 -1.37
C GLN A 22 -5.64 -10.60 -0.98
N ARG A 23 -4.67 -10.20 -1.82
CA ARG A 23 -3.86 -8.99 -1.62
C ARG A 23 -4.72 -7.73 -1.62
N GLY A 24 -5.63 -7.61 -2.59
CA GLY A 24 -6.57 -6.50 -2.66
C GLY A 24 -7.49 -6.42 -1.44
N GLY A 25 -8.00 -7.58 -0.99
CA GLY A 25 -8.81 -7.67 0.23
C GLY A 25 -8.04 -7.24 1.48
N ALA A 26 -6.80 -7.70 1.65
CA ALA A 26 -5.94 -7.34 2.79
C ALA A 26 -5.64 -5.84 2.84
N VAL A 27 -5.33 -5.22 1.69
CA VAL A 27 -5.11 -3.77 1.60
C VAL A 27 -6.35 -2.99 2.02
N ARG A 28 -7.54 -3.37 1.53
CA ARG A 28 -8.80 -2.72 1.92
C ARG A 28 -9.06 -2.84 3.42
N ALA A 29 -8.83 -4.02 3.99
CA ALA A 29 -8.96 -4.24 5.42
C ALA A 29 -7.99 -3.38 6.23
N ALA A 30 -6.72 -3.29 5.80
CA ALA A 30 -5.72 -2.48 6.48
C ALA A 30 -6.06 -0.98 6.45
N VAL A 31 -6.53 -0.48 5.31
CA VAL A 31 -7.01 0.91 5.17
C VAL A 31 -8.24 1.15 6.05
N ALA A 32 -9.21 0.22 6.08
CA ALA A 32 -10.39 0.32 6.94
C ALA A 32 -10.06 0.32 8.45
N CYS A 33 -8.96 -0.33 8.83
CA CYS A 33 -8.42 -0.32 10.20
C CYS A 33 -7.60 0.94 10.53
N GLY A 34 -7.45 1.88 9.59
CA GLY A 34 -6.76 3.15 9.81
C GLY A 34 -5.24 3.11 9.63
N HIS A 35 -4.70 2.09 8.95
CA HIS A 35 -3.26 1.98 8.68
C HIS A 35 -2.78 2.76 7.44
N GLY A 36 -3.69 3.44 6.76
CA GLY A 36 -3.42 4.13 5.51
C GLY A 36 -4.66 4.77 4.90
N SER A 37 -4.54 5.19 3.64
CA SER A 37 -5.62 5.75 2.84
C SER A 37 -5.61 5.19 1.42
N LEU A 38 -6.81 5.06 0.84
CA LEU A 38 -7.01 4.70 -0.56
C LEU A 38 -7.84 5.81 -1.21
N ILE A 39 -7.23 6.55 -2.13
CA ILE A 39 -7.91 7.54 -2.94
C ILE A 39 -8.35 6.86 -4.23
N THR A 40 -9.64 6.98 -4.55
CA THR A 40 -10.19 6.42 -5.78
C THR A 40 -10.51 7.54 -6.77
N PRO A 41 -10.55 7.24 -8.07
CA PRO A 41 -10.98 8.21 -9.08
C PRO A 41 -12.35 8.84 -8.80
N GLU A 42 -13.24 8.12 -8.13
CA GLU A 42 -14.61 8.55 -7.84
C GLU A 42 -14.69 9.48 -6.62
N THR A 43 -13.70 9.43 -5.72
CA THR A 43 -13.66 10.25 -4.49
C THR A 43 -12.69 11.43 -4.59
N ALA A 44 -11.93 11.55 -5.68
CA ALA A 44 -11.09 12.71 -5.94
C ALA A 44 -11.96 13.96 -6.18
N ASP A 45 -11.91 14.91 -5.24
CA ASP A 45 -12.56 16.21 -5.41
C ASP A 45 -11.79 17.07 -6.42
N ALA A 46 -12.42 18.12 -6.95
CA ALA A 46 -11.77 18.99 -7.95
C ALA A 46 -10.52 19.76 -7.41
N HIS A 47 -10.31 19.71 -6.08
CA HIS A 47 -9.26 20.44 -5.37
C HIS A 47 -8.09 19.54 -4.91
N SER A 48 -8.34 18.27 -4.58
CA SER A 48 -7.30 17.26 -4.48
C SER A 48 -7.04 16.79 -5.90
N ARG A 49 -5.93 17.25 -6.50
CA ARG A 49 -5.46 16.74 -7.79
C ARG A 49 -4.39 15.66 -7.60
N PRO A 50 -4.69 14.47 -7.05
CA PRO A 50 -4.15 13.28 -7.66
C PRO A 50 -4.90 13.00 -8.97
N ALA A 51 -4.26 12.29 -9.88
CA ALA A 51 -4.80 12.01 -11.20
C ALA A 51 -6.22 11.42 -11.08
N SER A 52 -7.25 12.13 -11.56
CA SER A 52 -8.67 11.73 -11.51
C SER A 52 -9.00 10.43 -12.26
N HIS A 53 -7.97 9.71 -12.70
CA HIS A 53 -7.99 8.48 -13.45
C HIS A 53 -7.13 7.39 -12.80
N LEU A 54 -6.49 7.66 -11.66
CA LEU A 54 -5.63 6.72 -10.95
C LEU A 54 -6.17 6.42 -9.55
N TYR A 55 -5.90 5.20 -9.12
CA TYR A 55 -5.94 4.81 -7.73
C TYR A 55 -4.63 5.23 -7.07
N GLU A 56 -4.72 5.77 -5.86
CA GLU A 56 -3.56 6.06 -5.01
C GLU A 56 -3.73 5.37 -3.67
N LEU A 57 -2.68 4.69 -3.25
CA LEU A 57 -2.61 3.93 -2.01
C LEU A 57 -1.45 4.45 -1.19
N ASP A 58 -1.75 4.96 -0.01
CA ASP A 58 -0.77 5.19 1.05
C ASP A 58 -1.05 4.20 2.17
N LEU A 59 -0.12 3.29 2.42
CA LEU A 59 -0.27 2.27 3.46
C LEU A 59 1.07 2.04 4.13
N PHE A 60 1.08 2.07 5.47
CA PHE A 60 2.29 1.96 6.29
C PHE A 60 3.42 2.93 5.89
N SER A 61 3.08 4.15 5.49
CA SER A 61 4.02 5.17 4.99
C SER A 61 4.69 4.83 3.65
N VAL A 62 4.14 3.86 2.91
CA VAL A 62 4.54 3.52 1.55
C VAL A 62 3.42 3.93 0.61
N THR A 63 3.76 4.81 -0.33
CA THR A 63 2.82 5.31 -1.34
C THR A 63 3.01 4.60 -2.67
N ALA A 64 1.91 4.26 -3.34
CA ALA A 64 1.90 3.75 -4.69
C ALA A 64 0.66 4.24 -5.45
N THR A 65 0.74 4.20 -6.78
CA THR A 65 -0.34 4.61 -7.67
C THR A 65 -0.57 3.55 -8.75
N GLY A 66 -1.77 3.49 -9.32
CA GLY A 66 -2.09 2.58 -10.42
C GLY A 66 -3.30 3.01 -11.24
N CYS A 67 -3.36 2.59 -12.50
CA CYS A 67 -4.51 2.87 -13.38
C CYS A 67 -5.77 2.09 -12.96
N THR A 68 -5.60 1.00 -12.22
CA THR A 68 -6.66 0.22 -11.59
C THR A 68 -6.27 -0.04 -10.14
N PHE A 69 -7.25 -0.47 -9.33
CA PHE A 69 -7.00 -0.87 -7.95
C PHE A 69 -5.94 -1.98 -7.88
N ASP A 70 -6.05 -3.01 -8.72
CA ASP A 70 -5.13 -4.15 -8.71
C ASP A 70 -3.70 -3.72 -9.07
N ALA A 71 -3.53 -2.88 -10.10
CA ALA A 71 -2.22 -2.35 -10.47
C ALA A 71 -1.61 -1.49 -9.34
N CYS A 72 -2.44 -0.73 -8.62
CA CYS A 72 -2.00 0.08 -7.49
C CYS A 72 -1.52 -0.81 -6.34
N VAL A 73 -2.26 -1.88 -6.02
CA VAL A 73 -1.88 -2.87 -5.00
C VAL A 73 -0.58 -3.57 -5.38
N GLU A 74 -0.45 -4.03 -6.62
CA GLU A 74 0.79 -4.67 -7.09
C GLU A 74 2.00 -3.73 -7.01
N ASN A 75 1.82 -2.47 -7.44
CA ASN A 75 2.86 -1.46 -7.32
C ASN A 75 3.25 -1.22 -5.86
N TRP A 76 2.28 -1.18 -4.94
CA TRP A 76 2.53 -1.01 -3.51
C TRP A 76 3.38 -2.15 -2.95
N PHE A 77 3.00 -3.41 -3.18
CA PHE A 77 3.79 -4.56 -2.72
C PHE A 77 5.23 -4.53 -3.24
N ARG A 78 5.42 -4.11 -4.50
CA ARG A 78 6.76 -3.97 -5.10
C ARG A 78 7.58 -2.87 -4.44
N VAL A 79 6.97 -1.72 -4.12
CA VAL A 79 7.67 -0.61 -3.46
C VAL A 79 7.96 -0.96 -2.00
N ALA A 80 6.98 -1.51 -1.28
CA ALA A 80 7.13 -1.95 0.09
C ALA A 80 8.27 -2.96 0.24
N ALA A 81 8.35 -3.97 -0.63
CA ALA A 81 9.45 -4.93 -0.62
C ALA A 81 10.83 -4.25 -0.75
N ARG A 82 10.95 -3.25 -1.65
CA ARG A 82 12.20 -2.50 -1.82
C ARG A 82 12.57 -1.67 -0.61
N VAL A 83 11.59 -1.03 0.03
CA VAL A 83 11.82 -0.22 1.25
C VAL A 83 12.34 -1.13 2.36
N LEU A 84 11.72 -2.29 2.56
CA LEU A 84 12.15 -3.27 3.57
C LEU A 84 13.54 -3.85 3.28
N ASP A 85 13.85 -4.16 2.02
CA ASP A 85 15.18 -4.62 1.61
C ASP A 85 16.26 -3.53 1.84
N CYS A 86 15.92 -2.26 1.57
CA CYS A 86 16.82 -1.14 1.82
C CYS A 86 17.07 -0.90 3.32
N ASP A 87 16.05 -1.05 4.16
CA ASP A 87 16.19 -0.93 5.62
C ASP A 87 17.03 -2.08 6.18
N ALA A 88 16.90 -3.31 5.67
CA ALA A 88 17.73 -4.44 6.07
C ALA A 88 19.23 -4.25 5.73
N GLY A 89 19.53 -3.52 4.65
CA GLY A 89 20.90 -3.20 4.24
C GLY A 89 21.53 -2.00 4.96
N ALA A 90 20.74 -1.17 5.65
CA ALA A 90 21.23 0.03 6.34
C ALA A 90 21.76 -0.23 7.76
N ILE A 91 21.65 -1.47 8.24
CA ILE A 91 22.07 -1.93 9.59
C ILE A 91 23.26 -2.91 9.52
N ALA A 92 23.97 -2.95 8.39
CA ALA A 92 25.16 -3.80 8.19
C ALA A 92 26.47 -3.02 8.31
#